data_AF-A0A820P9I8-F1
#
_entry.id   AF-A0A820P9I8-F1
#
_cell.length_a   1.000
_cell.length_b   1.000
_cell.length_c   1.000
_cell.angle_alpha   90.00
_cell.angle_beta   90.00
_cell.angle_gamma   90.00
#
_symmetry.space_group_name_H-M   'P 1'
#
loop_
_entity.id
_entity.type
_entity.pdbx_description
1 polymer ?
#
loop_
_entity_poly.entity_id
_entity_poly.type
_entity_poly.pdbx_seq_one_letter_code
_entity_poly.pdbx_strand_id
1 'polypeptide(L)'
;QILSCRTHQNVYNISNNRGRVCRLTLFKNNFKLGEDILGTIDFDHTDVPCVQYTVTLQSEENLNSNYRRKSSQLSNITSFTKQSEFCLSTFQSYLSLSIPLSCPPTFSMDLVSLRWKLHFEFVTSKISRSFLPSNSDASSSTTWST
;
A
#
# COMPACT_ATOMS: atom_id res chain seq x y z
N GLN A 1 -21.68 13.28 18.47
CA GLN A 1 -21.77 11.90 18.99
C GLN A 1 -20.78 11.05 18.20
N ILE A 2 -19.62 10.72 18.79
CA ILE A 2 -18.54 10.01 18.09
C ILE A 2 -18.78 8.51 18.26
N LEU A 3 -19.33 7.85 17.23
CA LEU A 3 -19.43 6.40 17.16
C LEU A 3 -18.02 5.85 16.88
N SER A 4 -17.22 5.63 17.93
CA SER A 4 -16.00 4.83 17.80
C SER A 4 -16.40 3.35 17.87
N CYS A 5 -16.91 2.82 16.75
CA CYS A 5 -17.03 1.38 16.58
C CYS A 5 -15.61 0.83 16.63
N ARG A 6 -15.22 0.17 17.71
CA ARG A 6 -13.95 -0.57 17.80
C ARG A 6 -14.05 -1.79 16.88
N THR A 7 -13.91 -1.57 15.58
CA THR A 7 -13.74 -2.63 14.60
C THR A 7 -12.35 -3.23 14.81
N HIS A 8 -12.24 -4.54 14.62
CA HIS A 8 -10.95 -5.23 14.59
C HIS A 8 -10.20 -4.70 13.37
N GLN A 9 -9.48 -3.58 13.54
CA GLN A 9 -8.79 -2.89 12.47
C GLN A 9 -7.72 -3.83 11.91
N ASN A 10 -7.72 -4.01 10.60
CA ASN A 10 -6.81 -4.92 9.95
C ASN A 10 -5.52 -4.16 9.67
N VAL A 11 -4.62 -4.27 10.65
CA VAL A 11 -3.35 -3.55 10.68
C VAL A 11 -2.24 -4.46 10.15
N TYR A 12 -1.51 -3.97 9.16
CA TYR A 12 -0.40 -4.66 8.51
C TYR A 12 0.85 -3.79 8.61
N ASN A 13 1.90 -4.32 9.22
CA ASN A 13 3.21 -3.66 9.23
C ASN A 13 3.96 -4.06 7.96
N ILE A 14 4.32 -3.07 7.15
CA ILE A 14 5.04 -3.27 5.90
C ILE A 14 6.50 -2.89 6.14
N SER A 15 7.39 -3.86 5.96
CA SER A 15 8.83 -3.72 6.20
C SER A 15 9.65 -4.28 5.03
N ASN A 16 10.86 -3.78 4.88
CA ASN A 16 11.88 -4.37 4.00
C ASN A 16 13.10 -4.81 4.83
N ASN A 17 14.18 -5.19 4.16
CA ASN A 17 15.43 -5.61 4.80
C ASN A 17 16.12 -4.54 5.67
N ARG A 18 15.75 -3.26 5.55
CA ARG A 18 16.27 -2.13 6.34
C ARG A 18 15.34 -1.71 7.48
N GLY A 19 14.17 -2.31 7.60
CA GLY A 19 13.21 -2.03 8.67
C GLY A 19 11.82 -1.67 8.16
N ARG A 20 11.03 -1.04 9.04
CA ARG A 20 9.64 -0.68 8.79
C ARG A 20 9.54 0.48 7.78
N VAL A 21 8.76 0.27 6.73
CA VAL A 21 8.47 1.26 5.68
C VAL A 21 7.19 2.03 5.98
N CYS A 22 6.12 1.33 6.40
CA CYS A 22 4.85 1.95 6.81
C CYS A 22 3.96 0.95 7.57
N ARG A 23 2.85 1.45 8.10
CA ARG A 23 1.76 0.67 8.69
C ARG A 23 0.47 0.93 7.91
N LEU A 24 -0.09 -0.12 7.33
CA LEU A 24 -1.38 -0.08 6.63
C LEU A 24 -2.50 -0.47 7.60
N THR A 25 -3.60 0.27 7.59
CA THR A 25 -4.83 -0.09 8.29
C THR A 25 -5.97 -0.13 7.30
N LEU A 26 -6.56 -1.31 7.06
CA LEU A 26 -7.79 -1.45 6.28
C LEU A 26 -9.01 -1.38 7.18
N PHE A 27 -10.03 -0.64 6.74
CA PHE A 27 -11.27 -0.45 7.52
C PHE A 27 -12.19 -1.68 7.48
N LYS A 28 -12.01 -2.57 6.50
CA LYS A 28 -12.76 -3.81 6.26
C LYS A 28 -11.86 -4.83 5.56
N ASN A 29 -12.19 -6.12 5.66
CA ASN A 29 -11.48 -7.20 4.96
C ASN A 29 -12.28 -7.90 3.86
N ASN A 30 -13.60 -7.75 3.87
CA ASN A 30 -14.48 -8.42 2.91
C ASN A 30 -15.16 -7.35 2.07
N PHE A 31 -14.94 -7.37 0.77
CA PHE A 31 -15.45 -6.33 -0.12
C PHE A 31 -16.39 -6.90 -1.18
N LYS A 32 -17.38 -6.11 -1.57
CA LYS A 32 -18.29 -6.42 -2.68
C LYS A 32 -17.84 -5.67 -3.94
N LEU A 33 -18.31 -6.16 -5.09
CA LEU A 33 -18.15 -5.44 -6.35
C LEU A 33 -18.80 -4.06 -6.25
N GLY A 34 -18.14 -3.03 -6.77
CA GLY A 34 -18.59 -1.64 -6.69
C GLY A 34 -18.33 -0.95 -5.33
N GLU A 35 -17.76 -1.65 -4.34
CA GLU A 35 -17.27 -0.99 -3.12
C GLU A 35 -15.87 -0.40 -3.35
N ASP A 36 -15.52 0.59 -2.52
CA ASP A 36 -14.15 1.10 -2.41
C ASP A 36 -13.40 0.41 -1.25
N ILE A 37 -12.16 0.01 -1.51
CA ILE A 37 -11.23 -0.43 -0.49
C ILE A 37 -10.63 0.80 0.16
N LEU A 38 -11.04 1.04 1.41
CA LEU A 38 -10.62 2.18 2.20
C LEU A 38 -9.63 1.79 3.30
N GLY A 39 -8.61 2.62 3.48
CA GLY A 39 -7.64 2.45 4.55
C GLY A 39 -6.75 3.67 4.76
N THR A 40 -5.84 3.55 5.72
CA THR A 40 -4.81 4.55 6.00
C THR A 40 -3.43 3.92 5.89
N ILE A 41 -2.47 4.68 5.37
CA ILE A 41 -1.07 4.30 5.34
C ILE A 41 -0.31 5.29 6.21
N ASP A 42 0.25 4.79 7.31
CA ASP A 42 0.97 5.54 8.31
C ASP A 42 2.47 5.38 8.11
N PHE A 43 3.15 6.51 7.92
CA PHE A 43 4.59 6.63 7.73
C PHE A 43 5.30 7.19 8.96
N ASP A 44 4.58 7.36 10.07
CA ASP A 44 5.14 7.78 11.34
C ASP A 44 5.95 6.67 12.01
N HIS A 45 6.99 7.07 12.75
CA HIS A 45 7.93 6.17 13.41
C HIS A 45 8.54 5.08 12.49
N THR A 46 8.71 5.35 11.20
CA THR A 46 9.26 4.39 10.22
C THR A 46 10.79 4.42 10.20
N ASP A 47 11.40 3.25 10.01
CA ASP A 47 12.87 3.12 9.90
C ASP A 47 13.35 3.52 8.50
N VAL A 48 12.49 3.31 7.49
CA VAL A 48 12.83 3.51 6.08
C VAL A 48 11.94 4.59 5.47
N PRO A 49 12.51 5.75 5.07
CA PRO A 49 11.75 6.79 4.42
C PRO A 49 11.19 6.33 3.08
N CYS A 50 9.88 6.48 2.90
CA CYS A 50 9.19 6.24 1.64
C CYS A 50 9.03 7.58 0.89
N VAL A 51 9.33 7.55 -0.41
CA VAL A 51 9.19 8.71 -1.31
C VAL A 51 7.87 8.65 -2.05
N GLN A 52 7.50 7.46 -2.50
CA GLN A 52 6.28 7.19 -3.26
C GLN A 52 5.82 5.78 -2.97
N TYR A 53 4.51 5.59 -2.91
CA TYR A 53 3.92 4.26 -2.91
C TYR A 53 2.95 4.12 -4.08
N THR A 54 2.72 2.88 -4.47
CA THR A 54 1.70 2.48 -5.43
C THR A 54 0.94 1.30 -4.83
N VAL A 55 -0.38 1.33 -4.92
CA VAL A 55 -1.25 0.21 -4.56
C VAL A 55 -2.07 -0.16 -5.77
N THR A 56 -2.06 -1.43 -6.14
CA THR A 56 -2.80 -1.96 -7.28
C THR A 56 -3.70 -3.10 -6.82
N LEU A 57 -4.99 -3.02 -7.15
CA LEU A 57 -5.93 -4.12 -6.98
C LEU A 57 -5.68 -5.14 -8.09
N GLN A 58 -5.37 -6.38 -7.72
CA GLN A 58 -5.07 -7.46 -8.65
C GLN A 58 -5.92 -8.69 -8.41
N SER A 59 -6.31 -9.37 -9.48
CA SER A 59 -6.77 -10.76 -9.41
C SER A 59 -5.59 -11.69 -9.68
N GLU A 60 -5.58 -12.81 -8.97
CA GLU A 60 -4.61 -13.88 -9.14
C GLU A 60 -5.36 -15.18 -9.42
N GLU A 61 -5.22 -15.66 -10.65
CA GLU A 61 -5.79 -16.90 -11.12
C GLU A 61 -4.75 -18.03 -10.99
N ASN A 62 -5.12 -19.04 -10.22
CA ASN A 62 -4.27 -20.18 -9.91
C ASN A 62 -4.89 -21.45 -10.47
N LEU A 63 -4.16 -22.14 -11.34
CA LEU A 63 -4.50 -23.51 -11.76
C LEU A 63 -4.11 -24.51 -10.66
N ASN A 64 -5.01 -25.45 -10.42
CA ASN A 64 -4.77 -26.59 -9.55
C ASN A 64 -3.54 -27.38 -10.04
N SER A 65 -2.68 -27.79 -9.10
CA SER A 65 -1.42 -28.47 -9.37
C SER A 65 -1.57 -29.70 -10.26
N ASN A 66 -2.69 -30.43 -10.16
CA ASN A 66 -2.95 -31.64 -10.95
C ASN A 66 -3.11 -31.35 -12.45
N TYR A 67 -3.44 -30.11 -12.82
CA TYR A 67 -3.69 -29.70 -14.20
C TYR A 67 -2.65 -28.71 -14.73
N ARG A 68 -1.54 -28.50 -13.99
CA ARG A 68 -0.44 -27.64 -14.46
C ARG A 68 0.36 -28.35 -15.55
N ARG A 69 0.68 -27.63 -16.63
CA ARG A 69 1.53 -28.13 -17.71
C ARG A 69 2.99 -28.28 -17.28
N LYS A 70 3.44 -27.45 -16.33
CA LYS A 70 4.78 -27.47 -15.74
C LYS A 70 4.66 -27.18 -14.26
N SER A 71 5.48 -27.81 -13.42
CA SER A 71 5.51 -27.54 -11.97
C SER A 71 5.80 -26.06 -11.65
N SER A 72 6.57 -25.39 -12.52
CA SER A 72 6.91 -23.97 -12.41
C SER A 72 5.91 -23.02 -13.06
N GLN A 73 4.76 -23.51 -13.52
CA GLN A 73 3.71 -22.66 -14.09
C GLN A 73 3.20 -21.70 -13.01
N LEU A 74 3.41 -20.41 -13.24
CA LEU A 74 3.00 -19.32 -12.33
C LEU A 74 1.50 -19.02 -12.48
N SER A 75 0.95 -18.41 -11.44
CA SER A 75 -0.39 -17.82 -11.44
C SER A 75 -0.50 -16.70 -12.47
N ASN A 76 -1.66 -16.56 -13.10
CA ASN A 76 -1.94 -15.43 -13.97
C ASN A 76 -2.42 -14.24 -13.13
N ILE A 77 -1.78 -13.07 -13.29
CA ILE A 77 -2.07 -11.87 -12.49
C ILE A 77 -2.66 -10.81 -13.43
N THR A 78 -3.85 -10.30 -13.09
CA THR A 78 -4.49 -9.19 -13.81
C THR A 78 -4.63 -7.99 -12.89
N SER A 79 -4.23 -6.79 -13.35
CA SER A 79 -4.35 -5.55 -12.59
C SER A 79 -5.58 -4.75 -13.00
N PHE A 80 -6.28 -4.15 -12.04
CA PHE A 80 -7.52 -3.41 -12.25
C PHE A 80 -7.36 -1.92 -11.91
N THR A 81 -7.55 -1.58 -10.64
CA THR A 81 -7.48 -0.19 -10.16
C THR A 81 -6.13 0.06 -9.51
N LYS A 82 -5.56 1.25 -9.74
CA LYS A 82 -4.26 1.65 -9.19
C LYS A 82 -4.36 3.05 -8.57
N GLN A 83 -3.77 3.20 -7.41
CA GLN A 83 -3.53 4.48 -6.74
C GLN A 83 -2.03 4.65 -6.53
N SER A 84 -1.51 5.85 -6.77
CA SER A 84 -0.11 6.19 -6.55
C SER A 84 0.01 7.57 -5.97
N GLU A 85 0.81 7.73 -4.93
CA GLU A 85 1.04 9.00 -4.26
C GLU A 85 2.50 9.18 -3.83
N PHE A 86 2.97 10.43 -3.91
CA PHE A 86 4.20 10.84 -3.27
C PHE A 86 3.95 11.08 -1.78
N CYS A 87 4.76 10.45 -0.93
CA CYS A 87 4.61 10.46 0.53
C CYS A 87 5.88 10.93 1.25
N LEU A 88 6.81 11.57 0.53
CA LEU A 88 7.99 12.17 1.14
C LEU A 88 7.55 13.22 2.17
N SER A 89 8.05 13.11 3.39
CA SER A 89 7.73 14.00 4.53
C SER A 89 6.27 13.99 5.00
N THR A 90 5.46 13.04 4.54
CA THR A 90 4.09 12.86 5.01
C THR A 90 4.05 11.88 6.19
N PHE A 91 3.25 12.17 7.22
CA PHE A 91 3.03 11.27 8.35
C PHE A 91 1.97 10.20 8.04
N GLN A 92 0.92 10.57 7.30
CA GLN A 92 -0.18 9.66 6.97
C GLN A 92 -0.77 9.97 5.59
N SER A 93 -1.14 8.94 4.84
CA SER A 93 -1.88 9.01 3.58
C SER A 93 -3.13 8.11 3.65
N TYR A 94 -4.06 8.29 2.71
CA TYR A 94 -5.32 7.57 2.63
C TYR A 94 -5.37 6.69 1.38
N LEU A 95 -5.82 5.46 1.54
CA LEU A 95 -6.03 4.50 0.45
C LEU A 95 -7.51 4.49 0.05
N SER A 96 -7.77 4.59 -1.25
CA SER A 96 -9.10 4.45 -1.86
C SER A 96 -8.99 3.77 -3.23
N LEU A 97 -9.23 2.46 -3.27
CA LEU A 97 -9.23 1.67 -4.51
C LEU A 97 -10.62 1.14 -4.82
N SER A 98 -11.22 1.61 -5.92
CA SER A 98 -12.52 1.13 -6.38
C SER A 98 -12.46 -0.27 -6.95
N ILE A 99 -13.37 -1.15 -6.52
CA ILE A 99 -13.55 -2.50 -7.06
C ILE A 99 -14.52 -2.42 -8.25
N PRO A 100 -14.07 -2.71 -9.49
CA PRO A 100 -14.95 -2.63 -10.66
C PRO A 100 -16.15 -3.60 -10.57
N LEU A 101 -17.29 -3.20 -11.11
CA LEU A 101 -18.46 -4.10 -11.22
C LEU A 101 -18.27 -5.20 -12.28
N SER A 102 -17.34 -5.00 -13.22
CA SER A 102 -17.07 -5.90 -14.33
C SER A 102 -16.13 -7.06 -13.97
N CYS A 103 -15.53 -7.08 -12.78
CA CYS A 103 -14.58 -8.11 -12.39
C CYS A 103 -15.26 -9.31 -11.68
N PRO A 104 -14.69 -10.52 -11.78
CA PRO A 104 -15.25 -11.69 -11.12
C PRO A 104 -15.02 -11.66 -9.59
N PRO A 105 -15.98 -12.10 -8.76
CA PRO A 105 -15.73 -12.28 -7.32
C PRO A 105 -14.70 -13.40 -7.09
N THR A 106 -14.20 -13.52 -5.85
CA THR A 106 -13.40 -14.69 -5.47
C THR A 106 -14.21 -15.97 -5.65
N PHE A 107 -13.62 -16.97 -6.30
CA PHE A 107 -14.20 -18.29 -6.44
C PHE A 107 -13.10 -19.36 -6.42
N SER A 108 -13.51 -20.59 -6.12
CA SER A 108 -12.65 -21.77 -6.16
C SER A 108 -13.39 -22.91 -6.82
N MET A 109 -12.81 -23.46 -7.88
CA MET A 109 -13.28 -24.64 -8.61
C MET A 109 -12.15 -25.68 -8.65
N ASP A 110 -12.46 -26.91 -9.08
CA ASP A 110 -11.50 -28.01 -9.11
C ASP A 110 -10.28 -27.71 -10.01
N LEU A 111 -10.50 -27.03 -11.13
CA LEU A 111 -9.45 -26.70 -12.09
C LEU A 111 -8.71 -25.40 -11.74
N VAL A 112 -9.45 -24.39 -11.29
CA VAL A 112 -8.95 -23.02 -11.18
C VAL A 112 -9.56 -22.30 -9.98
N SER A 113 -8.77 -21.44 -9.36
CA SER A 113 -9.21 -20.54 -8.29
C SER A 113 -8.81 -19.11 -8.62
N LEU A 114 -9.65 -18.14 -8.24
CA LEU A 114 -9.40 -16.73 -8.42
C LEU A 114 -9.43 -16.02 -7.06
N ARG A 115 -8.32 -15.37 -6.71
CA ARG A 115 -8.16 -14.62 -5.45
C ARG A 115 -7.87 -13.15 -5.74
N TRP A 116 -8.29 -12.28 -4.85
CA TRP A 116 -7.99 -10.85 -4.91
C TRP A 116 -6.83 -10.51 -3.99
N LYS A 117 -5.93 -9.64 -4.45
CA LYS A 117 -4.81 -9.14 -3.66
C LYS A 117 -4.58 -7.65 -3.90
N LEU A 118 -4.09 -6.97 -2.87
CA LEU A 118 -3.53 -5.63 -2.99
C LEU A 118 -2.02 -5.77 -3.19
N HIS A 119 -1.53 -5.31 -4.34
CA HIS A 119 -0.11 -5.28 -4.65
C HIS A 119 0.45 -3.90 -4.32
N PHE A 120 1.34 -3.86 -3.34
CA PHE A 120 1.99 -2.63 -2.89
C PHE A 120 3.42 -2.56 -3.45
N GLU A 121 3.77 -1.40 -3.99
CA GLU A 121 5.11 -1.07 -4.44
C GLU A 121 5.57 0.21 -3.74
N PHE A 122 6.80 0.22 -3.22
CA PHE A 122 7.34 1.34 -2.47
C PHE A 122 8.66 1.80 -3.08
N VAL A 123 8.75 3.08 -3.39
CA VAL A 123 10.01 3.76 -3.67
C VAL A 123 10.53 4.28 -2.34
N THR A 124 11.70 3.82 -1.93
CA THR A 124 12.29 4.14 -0.63
C THR A 124 13.63 4.83 -0.78
N SER A 125 13.91 5.81 0.08
CA SER A 125 15.20 6.50 0.10
C SER A 125 16.19 5.76 1.01
N LYS A 126 17.49 5.94 0.75
CA LYS A 126 18.58 5.53 1.64
C LYS A 126 18.98 6.65 2.61
N ILE A 127 18.52 7.88 2.38
CA ILE A 127 18.85 9.04 3.19
C ILE A 127 18.00 8.96 4.46
N SER A 128 18.65 8.78 5.61
CA SER A 128 18.02 8.87 6.92
C SER A 128 17.47 10.29 7.12
N ARG A 129 16.32 10.44 7.80
CA ARG A 129 15.73 11.74 8.19
C ARG A 129 16.63 12.57 9.13
N SER A 130 17.86 12.12 9.41
CA SER A 130 18.81 12.76 10.32
C SER A 130 19.57 13.96 9.74
N PHE A 131 19.22 14.45 8.54
CA PHE A 131 19.86 15.62 7.93
C PHE A 131 18.90 16.80 7.82
N LEU A 132 18.32 17.21 8.95
CA LEU A 132 18.08 18.63 9.14
C LEU A 132 19.30 19.14 9.91
N PRO A 133 20.14 20.03 9.34
CA PRO A 133 21.08 20.74 10.17
C PRO A 133 20.26 21.43 11.26
N SER A 134 20.54 21.13 12.53
CA SER A 134 20.08 21.95 13.62
C SER A 134 20.51 23.38 13.29
N ASN A 135 19.55 24.27 13.08
CA ASN A 135 19.85 25.68 12.85
C ASN A 135 20.32 26.29 14.17
N SER A 136 21.56 25.99 14.52
CA SER A 136 22.36 26.69 15.51
C SER A 136 23.54 27.24 14.73
N ASP A 137 23.51 28.55 14.52
CA ASP A 137 24.53 29.42 13.92
C ASP A 137 24.50 29.62 12.39
N ALA A 138 23.60 30.52 11.96
CA ALA A 138 23.90 31.48 10.90
C ALA A 138 22.97 32.71 11.01
N SER A 139 23.23 33.57 11.98
CA SER A 139 22.85 34.98 11.89
C SER A 139 23.69 35.63 10.79
N SER A 140 23.19 35.62 9.56
CA SER A 140 23.65 36.59 8.56
C SER A 140 22.43 37.12 7.80
N SER A 141 22.03 38.32 8.20
CA SER A 141 21.05 39.18 7.53
C SER A 141 21.27 39.19 6.02
N THR A 142 20.30 38.71 5.25
CA THR A 142 20.22 39.00 3.82
C THR A 142 19.35 40.24 3.64
N THR A 143 20.00 41.39 3.48
CA THR A 143 19.33 42.64 3.08
C THR A 143 19.12 42.59 1.57
N TRP A 144 17.86 42.57 1.14
CA TRP A 144 17.50 42.73 -0.27
C TRP A 144 17.56 44.22 -0.63
N SER A 145 18.44 44.61 -1.55
CA SER A 145 18.41 45.93 -2.17
C SER A 145 17.67 45.86 -3.51
N THR A 146 16.68 46.75 -3.66
CA THR A 146 15.90 47.02 -4.89
C THR A 146 16.76 47.70 -5.94
#